data_AF-A0A0H5DP16-F1
#
_entry.id   AF-A0A0H5DP16-F1
#
_cell.length_a   1.000
_cell.length_b   1.000
_cell.length_c   1.000
_cell.angle_alpha   90.00
_cell.angle_beta   90.00
_cell.angle_gamma   90.00
#
_symmetry.space_group_name_H-M   'P 1'
#
loop_
_entity.id
_entity.type
_entity.pdbx_description
1 polymer ?
#
loop_
_entity_poly.entity_id
_entity_poly.type
_entity_poly.pdbx_seq_one_letter_code
_entity_poly.pdbx_strand_id
1 'polypeptide(L)'
;MNHDTDRSIAYFSMEIALESSMPTYSGGLGALAGDTIRSAADLRVPMVGVCLLYRKGYFFQTLQQDGQQLEQPTEWVVENFLTKTPGKVSVMIEGRQVFIEAWRYEAVSRKGFTIPVYFLDTDLAENSDEDRKLTYHLYGGDSKYRLCQEIVLGIGGVKMLRALGYSHINTFHMNEGHASLLTVELLDESCKEAGRTDINQQDIEKVRKMCVFTTHTPVPAGHDQFPLSLVEQVLGRHSIFEMKNIFCHEGNLNMTYLALNLSDYVNGVAKKHGEISRLMFASHTIDAITNGVYAPYWVSQPFQTLFDRYIPNWREDNFAFRYALNIPTGEVWDAHLKAKKQLFDFITQETNIALDIHTFTIGFGRRSATYKRGDLLFRNPERLRRIVKEGGKIQVIYAGKAHPKDQEGKALIQRIFHAMHDLKDDIKIVYLENYDLKLARLMTSGSDIWLNTPRPPMEASGTSGMKAALNGVPSLSILDGWWIEGCIEGVTGWSIGHSHEDYPYDPDQHDFTKIDDEDADSLYNKLEGAVIPLYYENRDEFIHIMLNSIALNGSFFNTHRMVQQYMLNAYLRFRAMGRFE
;
A
#
# COMPACT_ATOMS: atom_id res chain seq x y z
N MET A 1 4.80 36.59 -1.36
CA MET A 1 5.47 35.27 -1.38
C MET A 1 4.43 34.26 -1.83
N ASN A 2 4.75 33.40 -2.78
CA ASN A 2 3.81 32.39 -3.24
C ASN A 2 3.72 31.31 -2.14
N HIS A 3 2.68 31.35 -1.30
CA HIS A 3 2.51 30.44 -0.15
C HIS A 3 2.47 28.96 -0.54
N ASP A 4 2.31 28.68 -1.84
CA ASP A 4 2.19 27.34 -2.41
C ASP A 4 3.51 26.55 -2.41
N THR A 5 4.65 27.24 -2.57
CA THR A 5 5.99 26.63 -2.63
C THR A 5 6.74 26.59 -1.30
N ASP A 6 6.12 27.08 -0.21
CA ASP A 6 6.67 27.02 1.15
C ASP A 6 6.44 25.64 1.79
N ARG A 7 7.10 24.62 1.23
CA ARG A 7 7.05 23.23 1.68
C ARG A 7 8.43 22.80 2.16
N SER A 8 8.50 22.13 3.31
CA SER A 8 9.75 21.65 3.88
C SER A 8 9.99 20.16 3.65
N ILE A 9 8.95 19.41 3.28
CA ILE A 9 9.01 17.94 3.11
C ILE A 9 8.63 17.59 1.67
N ALA A 10 9.47 16.81 0.98
CA ALA A 10 9.12 16.15 -0.26
C ALA A 10 8.88 14.66 -0.02
N TYR A 11 7.72 14.14 -0.44
CA TYR A 11 7.36 12.74 -0.33
C TYR A 11 7.39 12.09 -1.72
N PHE A 12 8.34 11.20 -1.96
CA PHE A 12 8.54 10.53 -3.23
C PHE A 12 8.03 9.10 -3.15
N SER A 13 7.21 8.70 -4.12
CA SER A 13 6.79 7.31 -4.27
C SER A 13 6.59 6.94 -5.73
N MET A 14 6.83 5.67 -6.06
CA MET A 14 6.55 5.11 -7.38
C MET A 14 5.04 5.00 -7.64
N GLU A 15 4.22 4.89 -6.59
CA GLU A 15 2.76 4.89 -6.73
C GLU A 15 2.07 5.78 -5.70
N ILE A 16 1.03 6.49 -6.12
CA ILE A 16 0.17 7.29 -5.25
C ILE A 16 -1.28 7.15 -5.73
N ALA A 17 -2.17 6.68 -4.84
CA ALA A 17 -3.58 6.44 -5.14
C ALA A 17 -4.47 7.57 -4.59
N LEU A 18 -4.74 8.57 -5.43
CA LEU A 18 -5.57 9.74 -5.06
C LEU A 18 -7.03 9.59 -5.46
N GLU A 19 -7.29 9.02 -6.63
CA GLU A 19 -8.63 8.74 -7.15
C GLU A 19 -8.66 7.35 -7.76
N SER A 20 -9.81 6.67 -7.71
CA SER A 20 -9.94 5.31 -8.27
C SER A 20 -9.64 5.27 -9.77
N SER A 21 -10.08 6.32 -10.49
CA SER A 21 -9.95 6.45 -11.95
C SER A 21 -8.59 7.01 -12.41
N MET A 22 -7.69 7.34 -11.49
CA MET A 22 -6.30 7.70 -11.81
C MET A 22 -5.42 6.44 -11.64
N PRO A 23 -4.93 5.82 -12.72
CA PRO A 23 -4.24 4.54 -12.64
C PRO A 23 -2.76 4.69 -12.24
N THR A 24 -2.47 5.52 -11.23
CA THR A 24 -1.13 5.82 -10.73
C THR A 24 -0.71 4.95 -9.54
N TYR A 25 -1.32 3.78 -9.40
CA TYR A 25 -1.09 2.82 -8.32
C TYR A 25 -1.44 1.39 -8.74
N SER A 26 -0.85 0.43 -8.04
CA SER A 26 -1.10 -1.01 -8.23
C SER A 26 -1.58 -1.71 -6.96
N GLY A 27 -1.20 -1.22 -5.78
CA GLY A 27 -1.46 -1.94 -4.54
C GLY A 27 -1.43 -1.12 -3.26
N GLY A 28 -0.97 -1.78 -2.18
CA GLY A 28 -1.01 -1.24 -0.83
C GLY A 28 -0.11 -0.03 -0.61
N LEU A 29 1.03 0.05 -1.31
CA LEU A 29 1.98 1.15 -1.19
C LEU A 29 1.35 2.46 -1.66
N GLY A 30 0.67 2.45 -2.81
CA GLY A 30 0.02 3.61 -3.40
C GLY A 30 -1.22 4.03 -2.64
N ALA A 31 -2.00 3.06 -2.12
CA ALA A 31 -3.12 3.36 -1.23
C ALA A 31 -2.64 4.05 0.06
N LEU A 32 -1.56 3.56 0.67
CA LEU A 32 -0.95 4.18 1.84
C LEU A 32 -0.39 5.57 1.53
N ALA A 33 0.30 5.76 0.40
CA ALA A 33 0.81 7.05 -0.03
C ALA A 33 -0.32 8.08 -0.18
N GLY A 34 -1.44 7.69 -0.81
CA GLY A 34 -2.63 8.52 -0.91
C GLY A 34 -3.22 8.89 0.46
N ASP A 35 -3.34 7.92 1.36
CA ASP A 35 -3.84 8.14 2.73
C ASP A 35 -2.91 9.01 3.57
N THR A 36 -1.60 8.90 3.36
CA THR A 36 -0.56 9.74 3.97
C THR A 36 -0.73 11.18 3.53
N ILE A 37 -0.89 11.42 2.23
CA ILE A 37 -1.07 12.76 1.66
C ILE A 37 -2.37 13.42 2.15
N ARG A 38 -3.48 12.67 2.18
CA ARG A 38 -4.76 13.18 2.72
C ARG A 38 -4.63 13.57 4.19
N SER A 39 -3.92 12.77 4.98
CA SER A 39 -3.67 13.06 6.40
C SER A 39 -2.72 14.24 6.60
N ALA A 40 -1.68 14.33 5.78
CA ALA A 40 -0.77 15.47 5.76
C ALA A 40 -1.52 16.77 5.44
N ALA A 41 -2.50 16.72 4.52
CA ALA A 41 -3.36 17.87 4.23
C ALA A 41 -4.20 18.28 5.44
N ASP A 42 -4.89 17.33 6.09
CA ASP A 42 -5.72 17.61 7.27
C ASP A 42 -4.90 18.16 8.45
N LEU A 43 -3.71 17.61 8.66
CA LEU A 43 -2.77 18.00 9.72
C LEU A 43 -1.91 19.22 9.34
N ARG A 44 -2.10 19.78 8.14
CA ARG A 44 -1.34 20.93 7.61
C ARG A 44 0.17 20.75 7.62
N VAL A 45 0.62 19.52 7.35
CA VAL A 45 2.04 19.22 7.18
C VAL A 45 2.54 19.92 5.90
N PRO A 46 3.67 20.66 5.95
CA PRO A 46 4.20 21.38 4.78
C PRO A 46 4.88 20.44 3.79
N MET A 47 4.09 19.55 3.18
CA MET A 47 4.52 18.48 2.28
C MET A 47 4.17 18.80 0.82
N VAL A 48 4.99 18.26 -0.09
CA VAL A 48 4.72 18.12 -1.53
C VAL A 48 4.94 16.65 -1.92
N GLY A 49 4.05 16.09 -2.74
CA GLY A 49 4.17 14.72 -3.26
C GLY A 49 4.81 14.67 -4.65
N VAL A 50 5.58 13.63 -4.94
CA VAL A 50 6.16 13.37 -6.27
C VAL A 50 5.97 11.90 -6.65
N CYS A 51 5.45 11.67 -7.85
CA CYS A 51 5.21 10.36 -8.46
C CYS A 51 5.47 10.43 -9.96
N LEU A 52 5.58 9.29 -10.63
CA LEU A 52 5.48 9.26 -12.10
C LEU A 52 4.02 9.31 -12.53
N LEU A 53 3.75 9.96 -13.66
CA LEU A 53 2.51 9.76 -14.41
C LEU A 53 2.58 8.40 -15.12
N TYR A 54 1.46 7.69 -15.18
CA TYR A 54 1.34 6.44 -15.94
C TYR A 54 0.23 6.54 -16.97
N ARG A 55 0.59 6.75 -18.24
CA ARG A 55 -0.36 6.89 -19.35
C ARG A 55 -1.22 5.65 -19.59
N LYS A 56 -0.71 4.46 -19.23
CA LYS A 56 -1.39 3.17 -19.41
C LYS A 56 -1.62 2.41 -18.10
N GLY A 57 -1.28 3.04 -16.97
CA GLY A 57 -1.48 2.49 -15.64
C GLY A 57 -0.62 1.27 -15.32
N TYR A 58 -1.04 0.51 -14.30
CA TYR A 58 -0.54 -0.84 -14.07
C TYR A 58 -1.05 -1.79 -15.17
N PHE A 59 -2.37 -2.04 -15.14
CA PHE A 59 -3.18 -2.58 -16.25
C PHE A 59 -4.65 -2.64 -15.81
N PHE A 60 -5.54 -2.66 -16.80
CA PHE A 60 -6.95 -3.03 -16.66
C PHE A 60 -7.07 -4.55 -16.78
N GLN A 61 -7.72 -5.17 -15.80
CA GLN A 61 -7.87 -6.61 -15.72
C GLN A 61 -9.24 -7.03 -16.27
N THR A 62 -9.27 -8.04 -17.14
CA THR A 62 -10.47 -8.80 -17.47
C THR A 62 -10.22 -10.28 -17.21
N LEU A 63 -11.26 -11.05 -16.89
CA LEU A 63 -11.16 -12.47 -16.60
C LEU A 63 -11.99 -13.26 -17.61
N GLN A 64 -11.43 -14.38 -18.09
CA GLN A 64 -12.21 -15.34 -18.87
C GLN A 64 -13.03 -16.26 -17.94
N GLN A 65 -13.90 -17.09 -18.53
CA GLN A 65 -14.78 -18.00 -17.79
C GLN A 65 -14.05 -19.01 -16.91
N ASP A 66 -12.81 -19.35 -17.24
CA ASP A 66 -11.93 -20.26 -16.49
C ASP A 66 -11.04 -19.52 -15.47
N GLY A 67 -11.19 -18.20 -15.34
CA GLY A 67 -10.35 -17.36 -14.49
C GLY A 67 -9.02 -16.95 -15.13
N GLN A 68 -8.79 -17.21 -16.42
CA GLN A 68 -7.61 -16.70 -17.11
C GLN A 68 -7.62 -15.17 -17.09
N GLN A 69 -6.59 -14.59 -16.49
CA GLN A 69 -6.38 -13.15 -16.46
C GLN A 69 -5.85 -12.64 -17.80
N LEU A 70 -6.50 -11.60 -18.33
CA LEU A 70 -6.02 -10.81 -19.46
C LEU A 70 -5.71 -9.38 -18.99
N GLU A 71 -4.61 -8.84 -19.48
CA GLU A 71 -4.15 -7.49 -19.15
C GLU A 71 -4.30 -6.55 -20.35
N GLN A 72 -4.98 -5.43 -20.13
CA GLN A 72 -5.14 -4.37 -21.12
C GLN A 72 -4.56 -3.05 -20.58
N PRO A 73 -4.08 -2.14 -21.44
CA PRO A 73 -3.77 -0.78 -21.03
C PRO A 73 -4.98 -0.12 -20.34
N THR A 74 -4.76 0.64 -19.26
CA THR A 74 -5.82 1.47 -18.70
C THR A 74 -5.94 2.75 -19.50
N GLU A 75 -7.10 2.96 -20.11
CA GLU A 75 -7.43 4.20 -20.82
C GLU A 75 -7.93 5.26 -19.85
N TRP A 76 -7.35 6.46 -19.89
CA TRP A 76 -7.80 7.60 -19.11
C TRP A 76 -7.33 8.92 -19.73
N VAL A 77 -8.05 10.00 -19.45
CA VAL A 77 -7.73 11.35 -19.91
C VAL A 77 -7.11 12.12 -18.74
N VAL A 78 -5.82 12.42 -18.85
CA VAL A 78 -5.01 12.99 -17.77
C VAL A 78 -5.55 14.36 -17.32
N GLU A 79 -5.96 15.17 -18.29
CA GLU A 79 -6.50 16.53 -18.13
C GLU A 79 -7.81 16.58 -17.34
N ASN A 80 -8.54 15.45 -17.24
CA ASN A 80 -9.75 15.38 -16.43
C ASN A 80 -9.45 15.40 -14.93
N PHE A 81 -8.23 15.06 -14.53
CA PHE A 81 -7.82 14.91 -13.13
C PHE A 81 -6.68 15.85 -12.75
N LEU A 82 -5.79 16.16 -13.70
CA LEU A 82 -4.54 16.86 -13.43
C LEU A 82 -4.42 18.13 -14.25
N THR A 83 -3.81 19.15 -13.65
CA THR A 83 -3.48 20.40 -14.33
C THR A 83 -2.02 20.40 -14.73
N LYS A 84 -1.72 20.70 -16.00
CA LYS A 84 -0.34 20.82 -16.49
C LYS A 84 0.38 21.98 -15.79
N THR A 85 1.64 21.79 -15.41
CA THR A 85 2.42 22.81 -14.70
C THR A 85 3.39 23.54 -15.63
N PRO A 86 3.76 24.80 -15.32
CA PRO A 86 4.87 25.45 -15.98
C PRO A 86 6.18 24.86 -15.46
N GLY A 87 6.97 24.23 -16.32
CA GLY A 87 8.26 23.67 -15.93
C GLY A 87 8.65 22.50 -16.82
N LYS A 88 9.87 22.55 -17.35
CA LYS A 88 10.48 21.47 -18.12
C LYS A 88 11.90 21.28 -17.63
N VAL A 89 12.23 20.06 -17.26
CA VAL A 89 13.58 19.66 -16.86
C VAL A 89 14.08 18.55 -17.75
N SER A 90 15.33 18.14 -17.58
CA SER A 90 15.87 17.00 -18.30
C SER A 90 16.80 16.16 -17.43
N VAL A 91 16.86 14.88 -17.73
CA VAL A 91 17.84 13.92 -17.19
C VAL A 91 18.65 13.32 -18.34
N MET A 92 19.85 12.85 -18.03
CA MET A 92 20.68 12.12 -19.00
C MET A 92 20.44 10.63 -18.84
N ILE A 93 20.07 9.95 -19.93
CA ILE A 93 19.84 8.50 -19.99
C ILE A 93 20.58 7.98 -21.22
N GLU A 94 21.58 7.13 -21.02
CA GLU A 94 22.44 6.57 -22.08
C GLU A 94 23.05 7.66 -22.99
N GLY A 95 23.51 8.75 -22.38
CA GLY A 95 24.08 9.91 -23.10
C GLY A 95 23.05 10.76 -23.86
N ARG A 96 21.76 10.41 -23.79
CA ARG A 96 20.66 11.15 -24.41
C ARG A 96 19.96 12.03 -23.38
N GLN A 97 19.52 13.21 -23.80
CA GLN A 97 18.73 14.10 -22.96
C GLN A 97 17.26 13.68 -23.03
N VAL A 98 16.67 13.31 -21.90
CA VAL A 98 15.25 12.99 -21.76
C VAL A 98 14.56 14.12 -21.03
N PHE A 99 13.63 14.78 -21.70
CA PHE A 99 12.83 15.88 -21.16
C PHE A 99 11.69 15.35 -20.29
N ILE A 100 11.37 16.10 -19.23
CA ILE A 100 10.33 15.77 -18.27
C ILE A 100 9.48 17.02 -18.05
N GLU A 101 8.17 16.87 -18.15
CA GLU A 101 7.17 17.85 -17.70
C GLU A 101 6.41 17.29 -16.49
N ALA A 102 5.62 18.12 -15.82
CA ALA A 102 4.84 17.70 -14.68
C ALA A 102 3.36 18.07 -14.78
N TRP A 103 2.55 17.23 -14.18
CA TRP A 103 1.12 17.41 -13.96
C TRP A 103 0.86 17.53 -12.47
N ARG A 104 -0.12 18.33 -12.08
CA ARG A 104 -0.40 18.66 -10.68
C ARG A 104 -1.81 18.23 -10.27
N TYR A 105 -1.88 17.57 -9.13
CA TYR A 105 -3.10 17.28 -8.39
C TYR A 105 -3.10 18.05 -7.07
N GLU A 106 -4.26 18.59 -6.67
CA GLU A 106 -4.44 19.22 -5.35
C GLU A 106 -5.14 18.24 -4.39
N ALA A 107 -4.41 17.69 -3.43
CA ALA A 107 -5.04 16.98 -2.32
C ALA A 107 -5.54 18.00 -1.29
N VAL A 108 -6.84 18.28 -1.33
CA VAL A 108 -7.49 19.30 -0.50
C VAL A 108 -8.05 18.68 0.77
N SER A 109 -7.60 19.15 1.93
CA SER A 109 -8.21 18.82 3.22
C SER A 109 -9.61 19.41 3.36
N ARG A 110 -10.39 18.88 4.31
CA ARG A 110 -11.72 19.45 4.64
C ARG A 110 -11.66 20.90 5.12
N LYS A 111 -10.50 21.33 5.63
CA LYS A 111 -10.25 22.70 6.12
C LYS A 111 -9.58 23.60 5.07
N GLY A 112 -9.52 23.16 3.81
CA GLY A 112 -9.04 23.93 2.67
C GLY A 112 -7.52 24.02 2.52
N PHE A 113 -6.73 23.45 3.43
CA PHE A 113 -5.29 23.31 3.23
C PHE A 113 -5.01 22.27 2.15
N THR A 114 -4.09 22.57 1.24
CA THR A 114 -3.80 21.71 0.10
C THR A 114 -2.37 21.17 0.16
N ILE A 115 -2.21 19.93 -0.31
CA ILE A 115 -0.93 19.31 -0.61
C ILE A 115 -0.85 19.13 -2.13
N PRO A 116 0.07 19.80 -2.83
CA PRO A 116 0.29 19.55 -4.24
C PRO A 116 1.00 18.21 -4.42
N VAL A 117 0.56 17.44 -5.42
CA VAL A 117 1.20 16.19 -5.85
C VAL A 117 1.56 16.33 -7.32
N TYR A 118 2.84 16.16 -7.64
CA TYR A 118 3.35 16.23 -9.00
C TYR A 118 3.54 14.85 -9.61
N PHE A 119 3.01 14.68 -10.81
CA PHE A 119 3.15 13.49 -11.63
C PHE A 119 4.06 13.81 -12.82
N LEU A 120 5.24 13.18 -12.86
CA LEU A 120 6.26 13.41 -13.86
C LEU A 120 5.97 12.64 -15.14
N ASP A 121 6.09 13.29 -16.28
CA ASP A 121 5.70 12.76 -17.58
C ASP A 121 6.83 12.90 -18.60
N THR A 122 7.09 11.82 -19.33
CA THR A 122 8.09 11.74 -20.40
C THR A 122 7.45 11.62 -21.78
N ASP A 123 6.13 11.51 -21.89
CA ASP A 123 5.40 11.41 -23.17
C ASP A 123 5.34 12.78 -23.88
N LEU A 124 6.51 13.23 -24.33
CA LEU A 124 6.75 14.51 -24.98
C LEU A 124 7.24 14.27 -26.41
N ALA A 125 6.84 15.14 -27.34
CA ALA A 125 7.23 15.01 -28.75
C ALA A 125 8.75 15.18 -28.97
N GLU A 126 9.44 15.87 -28.06
CA GLU A 126 10.89 16.08 -28.08
C GLU A 126 11.69 14.82 -27.66
N ASN A 127 11.04 13.90 -26.96
CA ASN A 127 11.65 12.66 -26.52
C ASN A 127 11.54 11.59 -27.62
N SER A 128 12.50 10.67 -27.65
CA SER A 128 12.40 9.51 -28.55
C SER A 128 11.22 8.62 -28.18
N ASP A 129 10.73 7.83 -29.14
CA ASP A 129 9.61 6.90 -28.92
C ASP A 129 9.84 5.95 -27.73
N GLU A 130 11.09 5.58 -27.45
CA GLU A 130 11.42 4.73 -26.30
C GLU A 130 11.39 5.51 -24.97
N ASP A 131 11.85 6.76 -24.93
CA ASP A 131 11.83 7.55 -23.68
C ASP A 131 10.42 7.99 -23.31
N ARG A 132 9.56 8.23 -24.32
CA ARG A 132 8.14 8.52 -24.11
C ARG A 132 7.44 7.39 -23.35
N LYS A 133 7.82 6.15 -23.63
CA LYS A 133 7.25 4.96 -22.97
C LYS A 133 7.65 4.82 -21.51
N LEU A 134 8.65 5.54 -21.00
CA LEU A 134 9.10 5.44 -19.59
C LEU A 134 7.98 5.77 -18.60
N THR A 135 6.97 6.53 -19.00
CA THR A 135 5.81 6.90 -18.19
C THR A 135 4.52 6.23 -18.68
N TYR A 136 4.62 5.10 -19.39
CA TYR A 136 3.43 4.35 -19.82
C TYR A 136 2.93 3.40 -18.74
N HIS A 137 3.78 2.48 -18.27
CA HIS A 137 3.36 1.39 -17.40
C HIS A 137 4.01 1.44 -16.03
N LEU A 138 3.20 1.30 -14.99
CA LEU A 138 3.68 1.08 -13.62
C LEU A 138 4.18 -0.37 -13.51
N TYR A 139 5.39 -0.57 -12.95
CA TYR A 139 6.02 -1.89 -12.80
C TYR A 139 6.09 -2.72 -14.10
N GLY A 140 6.16 -2.04 -15.25
CA GLY A 140 6.32 -2.66 -16.57
C GLY A 140 7.77 -2.89 -16.98
N GLY A 141 7.96 -3.32 -18.23
CA GLY A 141 9.26 -3.37 -18.89
C GLY A 141 10.25 -4.39 -18.32
N ASP A 142 11.53 -4.18 -18.58
CA ASP A 142 12.67 -4.96 -18.08
C ASP A 142 13.47 -4.16 -17.04
N SER A 143 14.62 -4.69 -16.59
CA SER A 143 15.47 -4.01 -15.60
C SER A 143 15.97 -2.65 -16.09
N LYS A 144 16.23 -2.48 -17.38
CA LYS A 144 16.63 -1.19 -17.96
C LYS A 144 15.49 -0.18 -17.87
N TYR A 145 14.28 -0.57 -18.28
CA TYR A 145 13.08 0.25 -18.17
C TYR A 145 12.84 0.72 -16.73
N ARG A 146 12.95 -0.21 -15.76
CA ARG A 146 12.82 0.09 -14.33
C ARG A 146 13.85 1.09 -13.84
N LEU A 147 15.14 0.90 -14.16
CA LEU A 147 16.19 1.85 -13.79
C LEU A 147 15.93 3.25 -14.39
N CYS A 148 15.53 3.33 -15.66
CA CYS A 148 15.17 4.59 -16.29
C CYS A 148 13.99 5.29 -15.60
N GLN A 149 12.96 4.54 -15.16
CA GLN A 149 11.86 5.09 -14.36
C GLN A 149 12.35 5.67 -13.03
N GLU A 150 13.24 4.97 -12.34
CA GLU A 150 13.79 5.44 -11.05
C GLU A 150 14.69 6.67 -11.22
N ILE A 151 15.36 6.84 -12.37
CA ILE A 151 16.08 8.06 -12.73
C ILE A 151 15.10 9.23 -12.91
N VAL A 152 14.01 9.02 -13.66
CA VAL A 152 12.99 10.05 -13.87
C VAL A 152 12.34 10.43 -12.54
N LEU A 153 12.00 9.46 -11.69
CA LEU A 153 11.38 9.69 -10.38
C LEU A 153 12.34 10.41 -9.43
N GLY A 154 13.52 9.83 -9.19
CA GLY A 154 14.47 10.33 -8.20
C GLY A 154 15.17 11.60 -8.64
N ILE A 155 16.00 11.52 -9.69
CA ILE A 155 16.80 12.65 -10.18
C ILE A 155 15.88 13.68 -10.85
N GLY A 156 15.01 13.24 -11.76
CA GLY A 156 14.08 14.11 -12.47
C GLY A 156 13.10 14.81 -11.54
N GLY A 157 12.61 14.13 -10.50
CA GLY A 157 11.71 14.71 -9.51
C GLY A 157 12.35 15.80 -8.66
N VAL A 158 13.60 15.62 -8.20
CA VAL A 158 14.32 16.69 -7.48
C VAL A 158 14.50 17.91 -8.38
N LYS A 159 14.99 17.72 -9.62
CA LYS A 159 15.14 18.81 -10.60
C LYS A 159 13.81 19.52 -10.86
N MET A 160 12.73 18.78 -11.00
CA MET A 160 11.39 19.33 -11.24
C MET A 160 10.93 20.19 -10.06
N LEU A 161 11.10 19.72 -8.82
CA LEU A 161 10.79 20.51 -7.63
C LEU A 161 11.58 21.83 -7.61
N ARG A 162 12.88 21.81 -7.96
CA ARG A 162 13.68 23.05 -8.09
C ARG A 162 13.12 23.98 -9.17
N ALA A 163 12.80 23.45 -10.35
CA ALA A 163 12.25 24.23 -11.46
C ALA A 163 10.88 24.87 -11.13
N LEU A 164 10.09 24.20 -10.29
CA LEU A 164 8.80 24.69 -9.78
C LEU A 164 8.95 25.68 -8.60
N GLY A 165 10.17 25.97 -8.15
CA GLY A 165 10.46 26.95 -7.11
C GLY A 165 10.47 26.41 -5.68
N TYR A 166 10.53 25.09 -5.49
CA TYR A 166 10.69 24.49 -4.17
C TYR A 166 12.16 24.49 -3.71
N SER A 167 12.60 25.63 -3.17
CA SER A 167 13.97 25.84 -2.66
C SER A 167 14.14 25.55 -1.16
N HIS A 168 13.05 25.38 -0.41
CA HIS A 168 13.08 25.29 1.07
C HIS A 168 12.84 23.87 1.63
N ILE A 169 12.91 22.85 0.77
CA ILE A 169 12.79 21.45 1.18
C ILE A 169 14.03 21.04 1.96
N ASN A 170 13.84 20.59 3.19
CA ASN A 170 14.90 20.08 4.07
C ASN A 170 14.75 18.60 4.40
N THR A 171 13.60 17.98 4.06
CA THR A 171 13.40 16.55 4.20
C THR A 171 12.89 15.93 2.91
N PHE A 172 13.55 14.88 2.45
CA PHE A 172 13.18 14.04 1.33
C PHE A 172 12.83 12.64 1.87
N HIS A 173 11.56 12.30 1.81
CA HIS A 173 11.06 11.00 2.23
C HIS A 173 10.91 10.08 1.02
N MET A 174 11.73 9.02 0.99
CA MET A 174 11.66 7.91 0.04
C MET A 174 10.71 6.83 0.56
N ASN A 175 9.58 6.66 -0.11
CA ASN A 175 8.63 5.59 0.18
C ASN A 175 8.96 4.37 -0.69
N GLU A 176 9.72 3.43 -0.11
CA GLU A 176 10.44 2.33 -0.78
C GLU A 176 11.64 2.80 -1.63
N GLY A 177 12.55 1.87 -1.96
CA GLY A 177 13.83 2.15 -2.62
C GLY A 177 13.72 2.73 -4.04
N HIS A 178 12.53 2.73 -4.65
CA HIS A 178 12.31 3.22 -6.01
C HIS A 178 12.73 4.68 -6.23
N ALA A 179 12.75 5.49 -5.17
CA ALA A 179 13.11 6.89 -5.24
C ALA A 179 14.57 7.16 -4.83
N SER A 180 15.38 6.14 -4.53
CA SER A 180 16.71 6.31 -3.93
C SER A 180 17.68 7.12 -4.78
N LEU A 181 17.50 7.17 -6.10
CA LEU A 181 18.32 8.02 -6.98
C LEU A 181 18.10 9.53 -6.75
N LEU A 182 17.08 9.95 -5.98
CA LEU A 182 16.98 11.34 -5.54
C LEU A 182 18.22 11.75 -4.72
N THR A 183 18.79 10.82 -3.96
CA THR A 183 19.97 11.09 -3.13
C THR A 183 21.20 11.42 -3.98
N VAL A 184 21.29 10.85 -5.19
CA VAL A 184 22.36 11.15 -6.15
C VAL A 184 22.27 12.59 -6.64
N GLU A 185 21.07 13.09 -6.96
CA GLU A 185 20.89 14.50 -7.33
C GLU A 185 21.17 15.44 -6.15
N LEU A 186 20.79 15.07 -4.92
CA LEU A 186 21.11 15.88 -3.73
C LEU A 186 22.62 15.94 -3.46
N LEU A 187 23.35 14.85 -3.70
CA LEU A 187 24.82 14.84 -3.60
C LEU A 187 25.45 15.76 -4.65
N ASP A 188 24.94 15.74 -5.89
CA ASP A 188 25.37 16.67 -6.93
C ASP A 188 25.10 18.14 -6.56
N GLU A 189 23.91 18.44 -6.03
CA GLU A 189 23.56 19.77 -5.54
C GLU A 189 24.55 20.22 -4.46
N SER A 190 24.83 19.36 -3.47
CA SER A 190 25.79 19.65 -2.40
C SER A 190 27.21 19.94 -2.93
N CYS A 191 27.69 19.13 -3.87
CA CYS A 191 29.01 19.32 -4.47
C CYS A 191 29.11 20.64 -5.23
N LYS A 192 28.09 20.95 -6.05
CA LYS A 192 28.02 22.18 -6.83
C LYS A 192 27.96 23.42 -5.94
N GLU A 193 27.16 23.38 -4.88
CA GLU A 193 27.10 24.45 -3.87
C GLU A 193 28.47 24.70 -3.23
N ALA A 194 29.27 23.66 -3.03
CA ALA A 194 30.63 23.74 -2.52
C ALA A 194 31.70 24.07 -3.59
N GLY A 195 31.30 24.31 -4.85
CA GLY A 195 32.23 24.58 -5.96
C GLY A 195 33.11 23.40 -6.35
N ARG A 196 32.68 22.16 -6.06
CA ARG A 196 33.41 20.91 -6.32
C ARG A 196 32.71 20.04 -7.35
N THR A 197 33.46 19.13 -7.95
CA THR A 197 32.96 18.08 -8.85
C THR A 197 32.88 16.71 -8.18
N ASP A 198 33.75 16.45 -7.20
CA ASP A 198 33.84 15.16 -6.53
C ASP A 198 33.09 15.15 -5.20
N ILE A 199 32.29 14.11 -5.00
CA ILE A 199 31.52 13.85 -3.78
C ILE A 199 32.47 13.42 -2.67
N ASN A 200 32.29 14.01 -1.48
CA ASN A 200 33.06 13.63 -0.29
C ASN A 200 32.13 13.23 0.87
N GLN A 201 32.75 12.88 1.99
CA GLN A 201 32.04 12.48 3.21
C GLN A 201 31.11 13.56 3.78
N GLN A 202 31.44 14.84 3.63
CA GLN A 202 30.59 15.94 4.11
C GLN A 202 29.29 16.05 3.30
N ASP A 203 29.36 15.82 1.98
CA ASP A 203 28.17 15.77 1.12
C ASP A 203 27.27 14.61 1.53
N ILE A 204 27.86 13.43 1.77
CA ILE A 204 27.14 12.25 2.25
C ILE A 204 26.44 12.52 3.57
N GLU A 205 27.13 13.10 4.55
CA GLU A 205 26.54 13.43 5.86
C GLU A 205 25.43 14.48 5.75
N LYS A 206 25.59 15.49 4.88
CA LYS A 206 24.56 16.49 4.61
C LYS A 206 23.32 15.85 3.99
N VAL A 207 23.48 15.02 2.96
CA VAL A 207 22.36 14.34 2.29
C VAL A 207 21.68 13.34 3.22
N ARG A 208 22.44 12.58 4.02
CA ARG A 208 21.87 11.68 5.04
C ARG A 208 20.90 12.41 5.95
N LYS A 209 21.30 13.57 6.49
CA LYS A 209 20.45 14.40 7.38
C LYS A 209 19.20 14.94 6.70
N MET A 210 19.15 14.97 5.37
CA MET A 210 17.98 15.41 4.61
C MET A 210 17.03 14.27 4.27
N CYS A 211 17.41 13.01 4.49
CA CYS A 211 16.71 11.87 3.92
C CYS A 211 16.04 10.99 4.97
N VAL A 212 14.81 10.59 4.67
CA VAL A 212 13.99 9.63 5.42
C VAL A 212 13.66 8.48 4.49
N PHE A 213 13.86 7.24 4.94
CA PHE A 213 13.57 6.05 4.15
C PHE A 213 12.59 5.11 4.87
N THR A 214 11.50 4.77 4.19
CA THR A 214 10.57 3.74 4.65
C THR A 214 10.69 2.50 3.77
N THR A 215 10.99 1.34 4.36
CA THR A 215 10.97 0.04 3.68
C THR A 215 9.64 -0.68 3.92
N HIS A 216 9.06 -1.27 2.87
CA HIS A 216 7.79 -2.02 2.91
C HIS A 216 7.97 -3.51 2.59
N THR A 217 9.20 -3.90 2.27
CA THR A 217 9.51 -5.21 1.70
C THR A 217 10.10 -6.12 2.78
N PRO A 218 9.44 -7.24 3.12
CA PRO A 218 9.89 -8.14 4.18
C PRO A 218 10.88 -9.21 3.70
N VAL A 219 11.23 -9.24 2.40
CA VAL A 219 12.06 -10.29 1.80
C VAL A 219 13.12 -9.72 0.85
N PRO A 220 14.37 -10.25 0.84
CA PRO A 220 15.46 -9.73 0.01
C PRO A 220 15.13 -9.63 -1.49
N ALA A 221 14.38 -10.60 -2.03
CA ALA A 221 14.01 -10.68 -3.44
C ALA A 221 13.08 -9.54 -3.92
N GLY A 222 12.47 -8.78 -2.99
CA GLY A 222 11.59 -7.67 -3.34
C GLY A 222 12.30 -6.32 -3.54
N HIS A 223 13.62 -6.24 -3.29
CA HIS A 223 14.38 -5.01 -3.44
C HIS A 223 14.95 -4.89 -4.86
N ASP A 224 14.73 -3.76 -5.52
CA ASP A 224 15.26 -3.49 -6.87
C ASP A 224 16.81 -3.46 -6.84
N GLN A 225 17.42 -4.29 -7.70
CA GLN A 225 18.87 -4.42 -7.85
C GLN A 225 19.25 -4.38 -9.33
N PHE A 226 20.27 -3.58 -9.66
CA PHE A 226 20.72 -3.39 -11.03
C PHE A 226 22.20 -3.73 -11.17
N PRO A 227 22.59 -4.55 -12.17
CA PRO A 227 23.99 -4.80 -12.47
C PRO A 227 24.74 -3.50 -12.76
N LEU A 228 25.95 -3.32 -12.22
CA LEU A 228 26.70 -2.07 -12.39
C LEU A 228 27.00 -1.73 -13.85
N SER A 229 27.17 -2.72 -14.72
CA SER A 229 27.31 -2.50 -16.16
C SER A 229 26.08 -1.80 -16.78
N LEU A 230 24.88 -2.17 -16.35
CA LEU A 230 23.64 -1.52 -16.77
C LEU A 230 23.56 -0.10 -16.22
N VAL A 231 23.95 0.08 -14.96
CA VAL A 231 23.96 1.39 -14.29
C VAL A 231 24.93 2.34 -14.99
N GLU A 232 26.14 1.89 -15.29
CA GLU A 232 27.15 2.65 -16.04
C GLU A 232 26.66 3.02 -17.44
N GLN A 233 26.05 2.07 -18.15
CA GLN A 233 25.45 2.33 -19.46
C GLN A 233 24.36 3.41 -19.39
N VAL A 234 23.48 3.34 -18.40
CA VAL A 234 22.28 4.18 -18.33
C VAL A 234 22.58 5.56 -17.73
N LEU A 235 23.29 5.63 -16.60
CA LEU A 235 23.60 6.90 -15.91
C LEU A 235 24.88 7.56 -16.43
N GLY A 236 25.84 6.81 -16.96
CA GLY A 236 27.13 7.34 -17.46
C GLY A 236 28.06 7.90 -16.37
N ARG A 237 27.79 7.65 -15.07
CA ARG A 237 28.49 8.29 -13.94
C ARG A 237 29.44 7.33 -13.22
N HIS A 238 30.65 7.16 -13.72
CA HIS A 238 31.61 6.20 -13.15
C HIS A 238 32.04 6.52 -11.70
N SER A 239 32.29 7.80 -11.37
CA SER A 239 32.94 8.18 -10.11
C SER A 239 32.09 7.98 -8.85
N ILE A 240 30.76 8.07 -8.93
CA ILE A 240 29.90 7.87 -7.75
C ILE A 240 29.84 6.39 -7.33
N PHE A 241 29.92 5.47 -8.30
CA PHE A 241 29.89 4.03 -8.06
C PHE A 241 31.25 3.46 -7.62
N GLU A 242 32.32 4.26 -7.67
CA GLU A 242 33.61 3.91 -7.07
C GLU A 242 33.52 3.85 -5.53
N MET A 243 32.57 4.58 -4.92
CA MET A 243 32.22 4.46 -3.50
C MET A 243 31.36 3.22 -3.24
N LYS A 244 31.90 2.04 -3.56
CA LYS A 244 31.17 0.76 -3.55
C LYS A 244 30.47 0.48 -2.23
N ASN A 245 31.03 0.88 -1.09
CA ASN A 245 30.43 0.65 0.23
C ASN A 245 29.13 1.43 0.46
N ILE A 246 28.87 2.48 -0.32
CA ILE A 246 27.69 3.34 -0.19
C ILE A 246 26.66 3.01 -1.26
N PHE A 247 27.11 2.82 -2.50
CA PHE A 247 26.22 2.67 -3.66
C PHE A 247 26.02 1.23 -4.09
N CYS A 248 26.86 0.29 -3.66
CA CYS A 248 26.84 -1.07 -4.15
C CYS A 248 26.66 -2.08 -3.01
N HIS A 249 25.97 -3.17 -3.30
CA HIS A 249 25.89 -4.35 -2.46
C HIS A 249 26.07 -5.59 -3.34
N GLU A 250 27.01 -6.46 -2.97
CA GLU A 250 27.32 -7.69 -3.73
C GLU A 250 27.59 -7.47 -5.24
N GLY A 251 28.18 -6.32 -5.60
CA GLY A 251 28.51 -6.00 -6.99
C GLY A 251 27.35 -5.46 -7.83
N ASN A 252 26.20 -5.17 -7.23
CA ASN A 252 25.05 -4.52 -7.86
C ASN A 252 24.76 -3.16 -7.21
N LEU A 253 24.10 -2.26 -7.94
CA LEU A 253 23.40 -1.12 -7.35
C LEU A 253 22.12 -1.65 -6.71
N ASN A 254 22.09 -1.71 -5.38
CA ASN A 254 20.90 -2.10 -4.64
C ASN A 254 20.21 -0.84 -4.11
N MET A 255 18.99 -0.60 -4.57
CA MET A 255 18.25 0.62 -4.31
C MET A 255 17.88 0.80 -2.84
N THR A 256 17.71 -0.31 -2.12
CA THR A 256 17.45 -0.29 -0.67
C THR A 256 18.71 0.05 0.11
N TYR A 257 19.85 -0.56 -0.21
CA TYR A 257 21.13 -0.18 0.42
C TYR A 257 21.51 1.27 0.12
N LEU A 258 21.25 1.77 -1.10
CA LEU A 258 21.44 3.18 -1.42
C LEU A 258 20.60 4.08 -0.49
N ALA A 259 19.32 3.77 -0.30
CA ALA A 259 18.45 4.51 0.60
C ALA A 259 18.94 4.45 2.05
N LEU A 260 19.27 3.25 2.54
CA LEU A 260 19.76 3.00 3.89
C LEU A 260 21.07 3.75 4.19
N ASN A 261 21.98 3.79 3.22
CA ASN A 261 23.29 4.42 3.37
C ASN A 261 23.21 5.95 3.30
N LEU A 262 22.17 6.49 2.65
CA LEU A 262 21.97 7.93 2.44
C LEU A 262 20.76 8.50 3.18
N SER A 263 20.26 7.82 4.22
CA SER A 263 19.21 8.31 5.11
C SER A 263 19.65 8.33 6.56
N ASP A 264 19.17 9.31 7.32
CA ASP A 264 19.40 9.39 8.76
C ASP A 264 18.30 8.67 9.55
N TYR A 265 17.05 8.79 9.12
CA TYR A 265 15.93 8.07 9.69
C TYR A 265 15.44 6.98 8.74
N VAL A 266 15.41 5.74 9.24
CA VAL A 266 14.91 4.57 8.51
C VAL A 266 13.85 3.88 9.35
N ASN A 267 12.73 3.52 8.75
CA ASN A 267 11.71 2.73 9.44
C ASN A 267 11.09 1.61 8.60
N GLY A 268 10.69 0.55 9.29
CA GLY A 268 9.69 -0.42 8.83
C GLY A 268 8.25 0.06 9.12
N VAL A 269 7.27 -0.73 8.66
CA VAL A 269 5.85 -0.31 8.54
C VAL A 269 4.90 -1.02 9.50
N ALA A 270 5.46 -1.83 10.39
CA ALA A 270 4.84 -2.50 11.53
C ALA A 270 5.95 -2.84 12.52
N LYS A 271 5.63 -3.09 13.79
CA LYS A 271 6.64 -3.42 14.79
C LYS A 271 7.44 -4.67 14.40
N LYS A 272 6.72 -5.73 14.01
CA LYS A 272 7.36 -6.98 13.58
C LYS A 272 8.18 -6.82 12.31
N HIS A 273 7.70 -6.01 11.36
CA HIS A 273 8.48 -5.68 10.18
C HIS A 273 9.76 -4.93 10.50
N GLY A 274 9.75 -4.04 11.51
CA GLY A 274 10.96 -3.40 12.01
C GLY A 274 11.97 -4.40 12.58
N GLU A 275 11.51 -5.42 13.30
CA GLU A 275 12.36 -6.54 13.75
C GLU A 275 12.97 -7.31 12.58
N ILE A 276 12.16 -7.74 11.62
CA ILE A 276 12.60 -8.47 10.42
C ILE A 276 13.60 -7.62 9.62
N SER A 277 13.31 -6.34 9.43
CA SER A 277 14.19 -5.41 8.70
C SER A 277 15.55 -5.26 9.40
N ARG A 278 15.59 -5.20 10.73
CA ARG A 278 16.86 -5.17 11.48
C ARG A 278 17.66 -6.46 11.35
N LEU A 279 17.00 -7.61 11.16
CA LEU A 279 17.69 -8.86 10.88
C LEU A 279 18.25 -8.88 9.45
N MET A 280 17.50 -8.40 8.46
CA MET A 280 17.96 -8.31 7.07
C MET A 280 19.09 -7.30 6.87
N PHE A 281 19.05 -6.17 7.58
CA PHE A 281 19.98 -5.05 7.45
C PHE A 281 20.70 -4.77 8.78
N ALA A 282 21.38 -5.79 9.32
CA ALA A 282 21.95 -5.78 10.68
C ALA A 282 22.91 -4.62 11.00
N SER A 283 23.50 -3.98 9.98
CA SER A 283 24.38 -2.83 10.11
C SER A 283 23.65 -1.48 10.26
N HIS A 284 22.32 -1.45 10.16
CA HIS A 284 21.51 -0.23 10.09
C HIS A 284 20.54 -0.14 11.26
N THR A 285 20.35 1.08 11.78
CA THR A 285 19.31 1.34 12.78
C THR A 285 17.99 1.55 12.05
N ILE A 286 17.02 0.67 12.31
CA ILE A 286 15.70 0.69 11.68
C ILE A 286 14.63 0.73 12.77
N ASP A 287 13.90 1.83 12.81
CA ASP A 287 12.74 2.04 13.67
C ASP A 287 11.48 1.39 13.06
N ALA A 288 10.34 1.52 13.73
CA ALA A 288 9.05 1.09 13.19
C ALA A 288 8.01 2.19 13.36
N ILE A 289 7.34 2.54 12.26
CA ILE A 289 6.13 3.35 12.27
C ILE A 289 5.03 2.48 11.68
N THR A 290 4.13 1.98 12.53
CA THR A 290 3.02 1.14 12.08
C THR A 290 2.16 1.91 11.07
N ASN A 291 1.76 1.27 9.97
CA ASN A 291 0.88 1.86 8.98
C ASN A 291 -0.50 2.21 9.55
N GLY A 292 -1.27 2.99 8.78
CA GLY A 292 -2.67 3.26 9.06
C GLY A 292 -3.43 3.55 7.78
N VAL A 293 -4.71 3.90 7.93
CA VAL A 293 -5.60 4.26 6.81
C VAL A 293 -6.32 5.59 7.07
N TYR A 294 -6.66 6.31 6.00
CA TYR A 294 -7.31 7.61 6.12
C TYR A 294 -8.82 7.46 6.33
N ALA A 295 -9.25 7.57 7.59
CA ALA A 295 -10.62 7.22 7.99
C ALA A 295 -11.73 7.93 7.18
N PRO A 296 -11.66 9.24 6.90
CA PRO A 296 -12.73 9.92 6.15
C PRO A 296 -12.99 9.36 4.74
N TYR A 297 -11.99 8.71 4.12
CA TYR A 297 -12.13 8.09 2.80
C TYR A 297 -12.66 6.65 2.88
N TRP A 298 -12.18 5.87 3.87
CA TRP A 298 -12.48 4.43 3.98
C TRP A 298 -13.75 4.09 4.76
N VAL A 299 -14.25 4.99 5.61
CA VAL A 299 -15.55 4.80 6.26
C VAL A 299 -16.66 4.99 5.23
N SER A 300 -17.54 4.00 5.12
CA SER A 300 -18.71 3.99 4.24
C SER A 300 -19.76 5.00 4.67
N GLN A 301 -20.56 5.50 3.72
CA GLN A 301 -21.56 6.53 4.00
C GLN A 301 -22.55 6.17 5.13
N PRO A 302 -23.04 4.92 5.26
CA PRO A 302 -23.86 4.52 6.40
C PRO A 302 -23.16 4.70 7.74
N PHE A 303 -21.90 4.25 7.85
CA PHE A 303 -21.10 4.43 9.07
C PHE A 303 -20.70 5.89 9.31
N GLN A 304 -20.44 6.68 8.28
CA GLN A 304 -20.21 8.12 8.45
C GLN A 304 -21.41 8.80 9.11
N THR A 305 -22.63 8.48 8.66
CA THR A 305 -23.88 9.02 9.23
C THR A 305 -24.04 8.57 10.69
N LEU A 306 -23.65 7.34 11.01
CA LEU A 306 -23.67 6.80 12.36
C LEU A 306 -22.67 7.55 13.26
N PHE A 307 -21.41 7.67 12.82
CA PHE A 307 -20.35 8.35 13.56
C PHE A 307 -20.60 9.84 13.73
N ASP A 308 -21.24 10.50 12.75
CA ASP A 308 -21.60 11.92 12.85
C ASP A 308 -22.57 12.22 14.00
N ARG A 309 -23.35 11.23 14.44
CA ARG A 309 -24.25 11.37 15.59
C ARG A 309 -23.62 11.01 16.92
N TYR A 310 -22.75 9.99 16.95
CA TYR A 310 -22.27 9.36 18.19
C TYR A 310 -20.79 9.64 18.52
N ILE A 311 -19.98 9.99 17.52
CA ILE A 311 -18.53 10.22 17.66
C ILE A 311 -18.19 11.61 17.11
N PRO A 312 -18.47 12.69 17.86
CA PRO A 312 -18.21 14.04 17.38
C PRO A 312 -16.72 14.22 17.04
N ASN A 313 -16.45 14.91 15.93
CA ASN A 313 -15.10 15.18 15.41
C ASN A 313 -14.27 13.94 15.03
N TRP A 314 -14.89 12.77 14.79
CA TRP A 314 -14.16 11.55 14.42
C TRP A 314 -13.24 11.70 13.21
N ARG A 315 -13.50 12.68 12.33
CA ARG A 315 -12.68 12.94 11.14
C ARG A 315 -11.43 13.75 11.44
N GLU A 316 -11.46 14.58 12.47
CA GLU A 316 -10.35 15.42 12.93
C GLU A 316 -9.52 14.74 14.03
N ASP A 317 -10.16 13.91 14.85
CA ASP A 317 -9.53 13.10 15.89
C ASP A 317 -9.98 11.65 15.75
N ASN A 318 -9.22 10.85 15.00
CA ASN A 318 -9.51 9.44 14.83
C ASN A 318 -9.36 8.64 16.14
N PHE A 319 -8.71 9.17 17.18
CA PHE A 319 -8.69 8.52 18.49
C PHE A 319 -10.13 8.39 19.05
N ALA A 320 -11.02 9.32 18.70
CA ALA A 320 -12.42 9.32 19.12
C ALA A 320 -13.18 8.04 18.74
N PHE A 321 -12.69 7.21 17.80
CA PHE A 321 -13.29 5.91 17.50
C PHE A 321 -13.45 5.00 18.74
N ARG A 322 -12.66 5.20 19.82
CA ARG A 322 -12.86 4.52 21.12
C ARG A 322 -14.30 4.61 21.65
N TYR A 323 -15.03 5.67 21.29
CA TYR A 323 -16.40 5.91 21.72
C TYR A 323 -17.45 5.12 20.92
N ALA A 324 -17.02 4.36 19.90
CA ALA A 324 -17.91 3.47 19.14
C ALA A 324 -18.67 2.49 20.05
N LEU A 325 -18.07 2.07 21.18
CA LEU A 325 -18.71 1.20 22.17
C LEU A 325 -20.03 1.76 22.74
N ASN A 326 -20.28 3.06 22.62
CA ASN A 326 -21.53 3.71 23.07
C ASN A 326 -22.63 3.72 22.00
N ILE A 327 -22.35 3.25 20.78
CA ILE A 327 -23.32 3.23 19.69
C ILE A 327 -24.30 2.06 19.93
N PRO A 328 -25.62 2.29 19.86
CA PRO A 328 -26.61 1.21 19.97
C PRO A 328 -26.40 0.11 18.93
N THR A 329 -26.38 -1.16 19.37
CA THR A 329 -26.06 -2.32 18.53
C THR A 329 -26.96 -2.43 17.28
N GLY A 330 -28.26 -2.18 17.42
CA GLY A 330 -29.19 -2.18 16.29
C GLY A 330 -28.83 -1.17 15.19
N GLU A 331 -28.32 0.01 15.57
CA GLU A 331 -27.95 1.04 14.59
C GLU A 331 -26.63 0.73 13.87
N VAL A 332 -25.70 0.03 14.56
CA VAL A 332 -24.50 -0.53 13.92
C VAL A 332 -24.89 -1.56 12.88
N TRP A 333 -25.79 -2.47 13.24
CA TRP A 333 -26.26 -3.51 12.32
C TRP A 333 -27.00 -2.93 11.11
N ASP A 334 -27.85 -1.93 11.32
CA ASP A 334 -28.53 -1.23 10.22
C ASP A 334 -27.55 -0.52 9.28
N ALA A 335 -26.48 0.11 9.82
CA ALA A 335 -25.44 0.72 9.01
C ALA A 335 -24.67 -0.34 8.20
N HIS A 336 -24.35 -1.47 8.82
CA HIS A 336 -23.71 -2.62 8.18
C HIS A 336 -24.55 -3.19 7.04
N LEU A 337 -25.84 -3.48 7.27
CA LEU A 337 -26.73 -4.00 6.22
C LEU A 337 -26.87 -3.03 5.04
N LYS A 338 -26.83 -1.71 5.27
CA LYS A 338 -26.82 -0.72 4.19
C LYS A 338 -25.53 -0.77 3.38
N ALA A 339 -24.36 -0.89 4.03
CA ALA A 339 -23.08 -1.02 3.35
C ALA A 339 -22.98 -2.34 2.56
N LYS A 340 -23.42 -3.45 3.17
CA LYS A 340 -23.53 -4.77 2.53
C LYS A 340 -24.44 -4.74 1.31
N LYS A 341 -25.61 -4.08 1.41
CA LYS A 341 -26.51 -3.90 0.27
C LYS A 341 -25.85 -3.11 -0.86
N GLN A 342 -25.10 -2.04 -0.56
CA GLN A 342 -24.38 -1.26 -1.59
C GLN A 342 -23.35 -2.11 -2.35
N LEU A 343 -22.62 -2.98 -1.65
CA LEU A 343 -21.72 -3.94 -2.28
C LEU A 343 -22.50 -4.93 -3.16
N PHE A 344 -23.63 -5.46 -2.69
CA PHE A 344 -24.37 -6.49 -3.43
C PHE A 344 -25.08 -5.93 -4.65
N ASP A 345 -25.66 -4.73 -4.54
CA ASP A 345 -26.24 -4.02 -5.67
C ASP A 345 -25.18 -3.81 -6.77
N PHE A 346 -23.96 -3.40 -6.38
CA PHE A 346 -22.83 -3.28 -7.30
C PHE A 346 -22.47 -4.62 -7.95
N ILE A 347 -22.35 -5.70 -7.17
CA ILE A 347 -22.05 -7.03 -7.69
C ILE A 347 -23.11 -7.49 -8.68
N THR A 348 -24.39 -7.33 -8.35
CA THR A 348 -25.49 -7.69 -9.26
C THR A 348 -25.45 -6.86 -10.54
N GLN A 349 -25.12 -5.56 -10.45
CA GLN A 349 -24.96 -4.72 -11.64
C GLN A 349 -23.80 -5.17 -12.54
N GLU A 350 -22.65 -5.51 -11.96
CA GLU A 350 -21.45 -5.87 -12.74
C GLU A 350 -21.45 -7.32 -13.23
N THR A 351 -22.09 -8.24 -12.51
CA THR A 351 -21.98 -9.70 -12.76
C THR A 351 -23.30 -10.38 -13.06
N ASN A 352 -24.45 -9.72 -12.86
CA ASN A 352 -25.78 -10.32 -12.83
C ASN A 352 -25.99 -11.43 -11.77
N ILE A 353 -25.05 -11.58 -10.83
CA ILE A 353 -25.18 -12.53 -9.72
C ILE A 353 -25.83 -11.82 -8.53
N ALA A 354 -26.96 -12.36 -8.06
CA ALA A 354 -27.63 -11.90 -6.86
C ALA A 354 -27.13 -12.66 -5.62
N LEU A 355 -26.54 -11.92 -4.68
CA LEU A 355 -26.15 -12.41 -3.36
C LEU A 355 -27.29 -12.20 -2.36
N ASP A 356 -27.34 -13.05 -1.33
CA ASP A 356 -28.37 -12.95 -0.28
C ASP A 356 -27.86 -12.08 0.88
N ILE A 357 -28.62 -11.02 1.20
CA ILE A 357 -28.29 -10.05 2.25
C ILE A 357 -28.16 -10.70 3.64
N HIS A 358 -28.89 -11.79 3.90
CA HIS A 358 -28.89 -12.48 5.18
C HIS A 358 -27.81 -13.56 5.30
N THR A 359 -27.20 -13.97 4.19
CA THR A 359 -26.12 -14.96 4.17
C THR A 359 -24.79 -14.35 4.62
N PHE A 360 -24.06 -15.05 5.48
CA PHE A 360 -22.73 -14.67 5.95
C PHE A 360 -21.74 -14.56 4.78
N THR A 361 -21.01 -13.46 4.71
CA THR A 361 -20.23 -13.04 3.54
C THR A 361 -18.78 -12.82 3.90
N ILE A 362 -17.92 -13.64 3.31
CA ILE A 362 -16.46 -13.54 3.45
C ILE A 362 -15.91 -12.67 2.31
N GLY A 363 -15.18 -11.61 2.64
CA GLY A 363 -14.48 -10.77 1.68
C GLY A 363 -12.99 -11.08 1.61
N PHE A 364 -12.46 -11.21 0.39
CA PHE A 364 -11.02 -11.34 0.12
C PHE A 364 -10.60 -10.44 -1.05
N GLY A 365 -9.83 -9.38 -0.79
CA GLY A 365 -9.44 -8.40 -1.81
C GLY A 365 -7.96 -8.01 -1.74
N ARG A 366 -7.08 -8.67 -2.50
CA ARG A 366 -5.62 -8.45 -2.47
C ARG A 366 -4.96 -8.76 -3.82
N ARG A 367 -3.68 -8.36 -3.98
CA ARG A 367 -2.83 -8.88 -5.08
C ARG A 367 -2.83 -10.41 -5.05
N SER A 368 -3.07 -11.04 -6.19
CA SER A 368 -2.95 -12.50 -6.35
C SER A 368 -1.48 -12.87 -6.46
N ALA A 369 -0.92 -13.39 -5.38
CA ALA A 369 0.45 -13.89 -5.29
C ALA A 369 0.44 -15.12 -4.38
N THR A 370 1.32 -16.09 -4.63
CA THR A 370 1.32 -17.40 -3.95
C THR A 370 1.36 -17.29 -2.44
N TYR A 371 2.20 -16.42 -1.90
CA TYR A 371 2.32 -16.21 -0.45
C TYR A 371 1.09 -15.59 0.20
N LYS A 372 0.15 -15.00 -0.56
CA LYS A 372 -1.12 -14.48 -0.02
C LYS A 372 -2.17 -15.59 0.19
N ARG A 373 -1.94 -16.78 -0.39
CA ARG A 373 -2.74 -18.01 -0.23
C ARG A 373 -4.25 -17.78 -0.33
N GLY A 374 -4.68 -17.12 -1.41
CA GLY A 374 -6.10 -16.83 -1.65
C GLY A 374 -6.97 -18.08 -1.80
N ASP A 375 -6.36 -19.22 -2.11
CA ASP A 375 -6.96 -20.55 -2.23
C ASP A 375 -7.01 -21.35 -0.92
N LEU A 376 -6.47 -20.83 0.20
CA LEU A 376 -6.44 -21.56 1.47
C LEU A 376 -7.84 -21.99 1.94
N LEU A 377 -8.86 -21.16 1.71
CA LEU A 377 -10.26 -21.46 2.03
C LEU A 377 -10.78 -22.71 1.30
N PHE A 378 -10.22 -23.03 0.14
CA PHE A 378 -10.64 -24.13 -0.72
C PHE A 378 -9.75 -25.36 -0.63
N ARG A 379 -8.81 -25.38 0.34
CA ARG A 379 -7.87 -26.48 0.51
C ARG A 379 -8.57 -27.81 0.85
N ASN A 380 -9.67 -27.77 1.60
CA ASN A 380 -10.55 -28.91 1.87
C ASN A 380 -12.02 -28.57 1.57
N PRO A 381 -12.45 -28.69 0.29
CA PRO A 381 -13.82 -28.35 -0.11
C PRO A 381 -14.90 -29.15 0.62
N GLU A 382 -14.64 -30.42 0.93
CA GLU A 382 -15.60 -31.27 1.66
C GLU A 382 -15.81 -30.79 3.11
N ARG A 383 -14.75 -30.36 3.79
CA ARG A 383 -14.86 -29.73 5.12
C ARG A 383 -15.70 -28.47 5.04
N LEU A 384 -15.47 -27.64 4.03
CA LEU A 384 -16.23 -26.41 3.82
C LEU A 384 -17.72 -26.67 3.54
N ARG A 385 -18.05 -27.67 2.70
CA ARG A 385 -19.45 -28.09 2.46
C ARG A 385 -20.15 -28.53 3.75
N ARG A 386 -19.46 -29.31 4.58
CA ARG A 386 -20.01 -29.74 5.88
C ARG A 386 -20.31 -28.55 6.78
N ILE A 387 -19.37 -27.61 6.91
CA ILE A 387 -19.56 -26.39 7.72
C ILE A 387 -20.79 -25.62 7.24
N VAL A 388 -20.96 -25.46 5.93
CA VAL A 388 -22.10 -24.75 5.35
C VAL A 388 -23.43 -25.48 5.61
N LYS A 389 -23.42 -26.81 5.48
CA LYS A 389 -24.61 -27.65 5.67
C LYS A 389 -25.08 -27.70 7.13
N GLU A 390 -24.14 -27.71 8.07
CA GLU A 390 -24.41 -27.92 9.50
C GLU A 390 -24.53 -26.59 10.28
N GLY A 391 -23.69 -25.59 9.97
CA GLY A 391 -23.58 -24.35 10.75
C GLY A 391 -24.28 -23.13 10.15
N GLY A 392 -24.50 -23.09 8.84
CA GLY A 392 -25.19 -21.98 8.17
C GLY A 392 -24.57 -21.59 6.82
N LYS A 393 -25.37 -20.93 5.98
CA LYS A 393 -24.95 -20.57 4.61
C LYS A 393 -23.76 -19.62 4.60
N ILE A 394 -22.89 -19.75 3.61
CA ILE A 394 -21.78 -18.83 3.37
C ILE A 394 -21.84 -18.37 1.91
N GLN A 395 -21.41 -17.15 1.66
CA GLN A 395 -21.04 -16.67 0.33
C GLN A 395 -19.68 -15.96 0.39
N VAL A 396 -18.94 -15.95 -0.71
CA VAL A 396 -17.56 -15.45 -0.75
C VAL A 396 -17.36 -14.49 -1.92
N ILE A 397 -16.69 -13.37 -1.65
CA ILE A 397 -16.40 -12.34 -2.65
C ILE A 397 -14.88 -12.19 -2.75
N TYR A 398 -14.33 -12.55 -3.89
CA TYR A 398 -12.93 -12.37 -4.26
C TYR A 398 -12.75 -11.15 -5.16
N ALA A 399 -11.60 -10.49 -5.02
CA ALA A 399 -11.09 -9.55 -5.99
C ALA A 399 -9.56 -9.48 -5.89
N GLY A 400 -8.89 -9.24 -7.00
CA GLY A 400 -7.43 -9.20 -7.01
C GLY A 400 -6.84 -9.26 -8.40
N LYS A 401 -5.61 -8.78 -8.53
CA LYS A 401 -4.83 -8.79 -9.76
C LYS A 401 -3.54 -9.60 -9.55
N ALA A 402 -3.19 -10.47 -10.48
CA ALA A 402 -1.87 -11.10 -10.55
C ALA A 402 -0.92 -10.22 -11.37
N HIS A 403 0.36 -10.14 -11.00
CA HIS A 403 1.31 -9.40 -11.83
C HIS A 403 1.41 -10.03 -13.23
N PRO A 404 1.57 -9.26 -14.34
CA PRO A 404 1.49 -9.84 -15.69
C PRO A 404 2.52 -10.94 -15.96
N LYS A 405 3.68 -10.85 -15.29
CA LYS A 405 4.78 -11.84 -15.31
C LYS A 405 4.68 -12.94 -14.24
N ASP A 406 3.73 -12.85 -13.30
CA ASP A 406 3.55 -13.82 -12.22
C ASP A 406 2.58 -14.92 -12.65
N GLN A 407 3.11 -15.97 -13.28
CA GLN A 407 2.30 -17.10 -13.77
C GLN A 407 1.64 -17.86 -12.63
N GLU A 408 2.30 -18.00 -11.48
CA GLU A 408 1.75 -18.68 -10.31
C GLU A 408 0.60 -17.88 -9.68
N GLY A 409 0.73 -16.56 -9.62
CA GLY A 409 -0.35 -15.66 -9.23
C GLY A 409 -1.56 -15.73 -10.15
N LYS A 410 -1.36 -15.93 -11.47
CA LYS A 410 -2.45 -16.16 -12.44
C LYS A 410 -3.09 -17.54 -12.26
N ALA A 411 -2.28 -18.59 -12.08
CA ALA A 411 -2.76 -19.93 -11.81
C ALA A 411 -3.57 -19.98 -10.50
N LEU A 412 -3.21 -19.19 -9.49
CA LEU A 412 -3.99 -19.03 -8.25
C LEU A 412 -5.41 -18.50 -8.53
N ILE A 413 -5.58 -17.53 -9.44
CA ILE A 413 -6.91 -17.05 -9.84
C ILE A 413 -7.71 -18.18 -10.48
N GLN A 414 -7.12 -18.93 -11.41
CA GLN A 414 -7.78 -20.06 -12.05
C GLN A 414 -8.18 -21.15 -11.05
N ARG A 415 -7.36 -21.44 -10.04
CA ARG A 415 -7.73 -22.37 -8.95
C ARG A 415 -8.95 -21.89 -8.18
N ILE A 416 -9.08 -20.59 -7.94
CA ILE A 416 -10.29 -20.02 -7.31
C ILE A 416 -11.51 -20.22 -8.23
N PHE A 417 -11.38 -20.02 -9.54
CA PHE A 417 -12.47 -20.28 -10.50
C PHE A 417 -12.85 -21.76 -10.59
N HIS A 418 -11.90 -22.68 -10.48
CA HIS A 418 -12.21 -24.11 -10.35
C HIS A 418 -13.01 -24.39 -9.07
N ALA A 419 -12.59 -23.84 -7.93
CA ALA A 419 -13.34 -23.98 -6.68
C ALA A 419 -14.74 -23.35 -6.76
N MET A 420 -14.90 -22.23 -7.46
CA MET A 420 -16.21 -21.63 -7.75
C MET A 420 -17.12 -22.59 -8.51
N HIS A 421 -16.59 -23.32 -9.50
CA HIS A 421 -17.35 -24.32 -10.24
C HIS A 421 -17.73 -25.52 -9.38
N ASP A 422 -16.77 -26.03 -8.61
CA ASP A 422 -16.91 -27.25 -7.79
C ASP A 422 -17.86 -27.07 -6.60
N LEU A 423 -17.99 -25.84 -6.10
CA LEU A 423 -18.82 -25.50 -4.93
C LEU A 423 -20.12 -24.76 -5.30
N LYS A 424 -20.43 -24.57 -6.58
CA LYS A 424 -21.54 -23.72 -7.05
C LYS A 424 -22.91 -24.06 -6.47
N ASP A 425 -23.14 -25.34 -6.14
CA ASP A 425 -24.42 -25.84 -5.62
C ASP A 425 -24.54 -25.65 -4.09
N ASP A 426 -23.42 -25.42 -3.41
CA ASP A 426 -23.33 -25.30 -1.95
C ASP A 426 -23.06 -23.85 -1.49
N ILE A 427 -22.21 -23.11 -2.23
CA ILE A 427 -21.66 -21.81 -1.83
C ILE A 427 -21.68 -20.86 -3.03
N LYS A 428 -22.27 -19.68 -2.85
CA LYS A 428 -22.17 -18.61 -3.85
C LYS A 428 -20.80 -17.94 -3.73
N ILE A 429 -19.99 -18.05 -4.78
CA ILE A 429 -18.67 -17.42 -4.85
C ILE A 429 -18.64 -16.50 -6.07
N VAL A 430 -18.15 -15.27 -5.89
CA VAL A 430 -18.01 -14.27 -6.96
C VAL A 430 -16.57 -13.78 -6.98
N TYR A 431 -15.99 -13.66 -8.19
CA TYR A 431 -14.72 -12.99 -8.41
C TYR A 431 -14.96 -11.71 -9.19
N LEU A 432 -14.57 -10.56 -8.62
CA LEU A 432 -14.76 -9.25 -9.23
C LEU A 432 -13.50 -8.81 -9.95
N GLU A 433 -13.69 -8.39 -11.21
CA GLU A 433 -12.62 -7.92 -12.07
C GLU A 433 -12.07 -6.55 -11.63
N ASN A 434 -10.83 -6.29 -12.00
CA ASN A 434 -10.19 -4.99 -11.96
C ASN A 434 -10.24 -4.29 -10.58
N TYR A 435 -9.83 -5.02 -9.53
CA TYR A 435 -9.76 -4.49 -8.17
C TYR A 435 -8.99 -3.17 -8.06
N ASP A 436 -9.68 -2.14 -7.56
CA ASP A 436 -9.21 -0.75 -7.43
C ASP A 436 -9.65 -0.12 -6.09
N LEU A 437 -9.40 1.18 -5.87
CA LEU A 437 -9.84 1.85 -4.64
C LEU A 437 -11.36 1.85 -4.44
N LYS A 438 -12.16 1.96 -5.50
CA LYS A 438 -13.63 1.99 -5.40
C LYS A 438 -14.13 0.63 -4.91
N LEU A 439 -13.66 -0.44 -5.54
CA LEU A 439 -14.04 -1.79 -5.16
C LEU A 439 -13.52 -2.15 -3.77
N ALA A 440 -12.30 -1.73 -3.42
CA ALA A 440 -11.77 -1.90 -2.06
C ALA A 440 -12.68 -1.27 -1.00
N ARG A 441 -13.21 -0.06 -1.23
CA ARG A 441 -14.14 0.60 -0.28
C ARG A 441 -15.44 -0.18 -0.12
N LEU A 442 -16.02 -0.66 -1.23
CA LEU A 442 -17.25 -1.44 -1.19
C LEU A 442 -17.04 -2.78 -0.47
N MET A 443 -15.98 -3.52 -0.81
CA MET A 443 -15.72 -4.83 -0.23
C MET A 443 -15.37 -4.75 1.26
N THR A 444 -14.49 -3.84 1.65
CA THR A 444 -14.06 -3.71 3.06
C THR A 444 -15.17 -3.19 3.98
N SER A 445 -16.19 -2.52 3.45
CA SER A 445 -17.34 -2.06 4.24
C SER A 445 -18.58 -2.96 4.14
N GLY A 446 -18.71 -3.75 3.08
CA GLY A 446 -19.89 -4.58 2.82
C GLY A 446 -19.72 -6.08 3.08
N SER A 447 -18.53 -6.55 3.48
CA SER A 447 -18.32 -7.95 3.90
C SER A 447 -18.66 -8.12 5.37
N ASP A 448 -19.10 -9.31 5.81
CA ASP A 448 -19.31 -9.58 7.24
C ASP A 448 -18.00 -9.89 7.96
N ILE A 449 -17.03 -10.46 7.24
CA ILE A 449 -15.67 -10.70 7.74
C ILE A 449 -14.64 -10.47 6.65
N TRP A 450 -13.48 -9.94 7.02
CA TRP A 450 -12.36 -9.73 6.11
C TRP A 450 -11.31 -10.83 6.28
N LEU A 451 -11.14 -11.67 5.25
CA LEU A 451 -10.23 -12.81 5.28
C LEU A 451 -8.84 -12.45 4.74
N ASN A 452 -7.79 -12.71 5.52
CA ASN A 452 -6.40 -12.57 5.06
C ASN A 452 -5.56 -13.79 5.46
N THR A 453 -4.92 -14.44 4.48
CA THR A 453 -4.19 -15.70 4.70
C THR A 453 -2.71 -15.63 4.26
N PRO A 454 -1.98 -14.52 4.53
CA PRO A 454 -0.57 -14.44 4.13
C PRO A 454 0.25 -15.53 4.82
N ARG A 455 1.30 -16.00 4.15
CA ARG A 455 2.33 -16.86 4.74
C ARG A 455 3.25 -16.03 5.62
N PRO A 456 3.37 -16.32 6.93
CA PRO A 456 4.36 -15.65 7.77
C PRO A 456 5.78 -15.99 7.32
N PRO A 457 6.76 -15.07 7.46
CA PRO A 457 6.63 -13.66 7.84
C PRO A 457 6.55 -12.72 6.60
N MET A 458 5.86 -13.13 5.53
CA MET A 458 5.88 -12.45 4.23
C MET A 458 4.94 -11.24 4.13
N GLU A 459 4.20 -10.91 5.18
CA GLU A 459 3.40 -9.68 5.28
C GLU A 459 4.11 -8.63 6.16
N ALA A 460 4.58 -7.55 5.54
CA ALA A 460 5.15 -6.43 6.30
C ALA A 460 4.11 -5.69 7.17
N SER A 461 2.87 -5.55 6.68
CA SER A 461 1.80 -4.86 7.40
C SER A 461 0.43 -5.35 6.92
N GLY A 462 -0.17 -4.69 5.93
CA GLY A 462 -1.48 -5.06 5.37
C GLY A 462 -2.60 -4.09 5.79
N THR A 463 -2.83 -3.03 5.00
CA THR A 463 -3.79 -1.99 5.37
C THR A 463 -5.26 -2.35 5.13
N SER A 464 -5.56 -3.43 4.40
CA SER A 464 -6.95 -3.79 4.04
C SER A 464 -7.82 -4.12 5.25
N GLY A 465 -7.29 -4.83 6.24
CA GLY A 465 -8.04 -5.14 7.46
C GLY A 465 -8.28 -3.89 8.32
N MET A 466 -7.37 -2.91 8.29
CA MET A 466 -7.56 -1.61 8.95
C MET A 466 -8.75 -0.84 8.33
N LYS A 467 -8.93 -0.91 7.00
CA LYS A 467 -10.07 -0.32 6.28
C LYS A 467 -11.38 -1.00 6.66
N ALA A 468 -11.35 -2.32 6.78
CA ALA A 468 -12.49 -3.12 7.17
C ALA A 468 -12.93 -2.80 8.61
N ALA A 469 -11.97 -2.69 9.53
CA ALA A 469 -12.23 -2.37 10.93
C ALA A 469 -12.95 -1.04 11.14
N LEU A 470 -12.63 0.00 10.34
CA LEU A 470 -13.32 1.29 10.37
C LEU A 470 -14.83 1.20 10.06
N ASN A 471 -15.26 0.13 9.40
CA ASN A 471 -16.65 -0.15 9.05
C ASN A 471 -17.28 -1.24 9.93
N GLY A 472 -16.65 -1.58 11.06
CA GLY A 472 -17.13 -2.65 11.93
C GLY A 472 -17.00 -4.04 11.34
N VAL A 473 -16.20 -4.24 10.28
CA VAL A 473 -15.97 -5.57 9.71
C VAL A 473 -14.78 -6.21 10.45
N PRO A 474 -14.97 -7.29 11.23
CA PRO A 474 -13.88 -7.98 11.91
C PRO A 474 -12.94 -8.67 10.92
N SER A 475 -11.70 -8.93 11.35
CA SER A 475 -10.75 -9.70 10.53
C SER A 475 -10.69 -11.16 10.98
N LEU A 476 -10.55 -12.06 10.01
CA LEU A 476 -10.15 -13.45 10.20
C LEU A 476 -8.83 -13.61 9.46
N SER A 477 -7.73 -13.62 10.20
CA SER A 477 -6.42 -13.49 9.58
C SER A 477 -5.33 -14.27 10.29
N ILE A 478 -4.33 -14.68 9.52
CA ILE A 478 -3.09 -15.23 10.06
C ILE A 478 -2.33 -14.13 10.81
N LEU A 479 -1.68 -14.49 11.93
CA LEU A 479 -0.90 -13.58 12.76
C LEU A 479 0.42 -13.18 12.08
N ASP A 480 0.30 -12.29 11.10
CA ASP A 480 1.43 -11.68 10.40
C ASP A 480 1.16 -10.19 10.11
N GLY A 481 2.23 -9.42 9.88
CA GLY A 481 2.15 -7.99 9.61
C GLY A 481 1.37 -7.21 10.68
N TRP A 482 0.37 -6.44 10.27
CA TRP A 482 -0.41 -5.59 11.17
C TRP A 482 -1.27 -6.37 12.15
N TRP A 483 -1.65 -7.61 11.79
CA TRP A 483 -2.61 -8.37 12.58
C TRP A 483 -2.01 -8.83 13.91
N ILE A 484 -0.68 -8.94 14.00
CA ILE A 484 0.03 -9.15 15.27
C ILE A 484 -0.26 -8.01 16.26
N GLU A 485 -0.39 -6.77 15.77
CA GLU A 485 -0.68 -5.59 16.60
C GLU A 485 -2.18 -5.39 16.85
N GLY A 486 -3.05 -5.86 15.94
CA GLY A 486 -4.49 -5.59 15.95
C GLY A 486 -5.38 -6.75 16.45
N CYS A 487 -4.86 -7.97 16.50
CA CYS A 487 -5.63 -9.14 16.90
C CYS A 487 -5.79 -9.20 18.41
N ILE A 488 -7.03 -9.11 18.88
CA ILE A 488 -7.43 -9.52 20.22
C ILE A 488 -8.48 -10.60 19.98
N GLU A 489 -8.09 -11.85 20.24
CA GLU A 489 -8.86 -13.04 19.89
C GLU A 489 -10.29 -12.98 20.43
N GLY A 490 -11.28 -13.10 19.54
CA GLY A 490 -12.70 -13.03 19.88
C GLY A 490 -13.21 -11.63 20.25
N VAL A 491 -12.37 -10.59 20.20
CA VAL A 491 -12.73 -9.20 20.55
C VAL A 491 -12.66 -8.29 19.33
N THR A 492 -11.58 -8.33 18.55
CA THR A 492 -11.45 -7.54 17.30
C THR A 492 -11.56 -8.39 16.04
N GLY A 493 -11.54 -9.72 16.21
CA GLY A 493 -11.51 -10.71 15.14
C GLY A 493 -10.91 -12.01 15.64
N TRP A 494 -10.40 -12.81 14.71
CA TRP A 494 -9.82 -14.13 15.02
C TRP A 494 -8.50 -14.36 14.29
N SER A 495 -7.58 -15.04 14.98
CA SER A 495 -6.37 -15.56 14.37
C SER A 495 -6.62 -16.89 13.64
N ILE A 496 -5.83 -17.13 12.60
CA ILE A 496 -5.71 -18.42 11.92
C ILE A 496 -4.28 -18.94 12.15
N GLY A 497 -4.16 -20.26 12.32
CA GLY A 497 -2.89 -20.94 12.47
C GLY A 497 -2.32 -20.90 13.89
N HIS A 498 -1.01 -21.06 14.00
CA HIS A 498 -0.26 -21.10 15.26
C HIS A 498 0.20 -19.72 15.71
N SER A 499 0.98 -19.65 16.80
CA SER A 499 1.64 -18.41 17.18
C SER A 499 2.65 -18.04 16.11
N HIS A 500 2.85 -16.74 15.87
CA HIS A 500 3.79 -16.27 14.85
C HIS A 500 5.22 -16.82 15.03
N GLU A 501 5.64 -17.05 16.28
CA GLU A 501 6.96 -17.59 16.63
C GLU A 501 7.17 -19.05 16.19
N ASP A 502 6.09 -19.77 15.91
CA ASP A 502 6.14 -21.19 15.51
C ASP A 502 6.37 -21.37 14.01
N TYR A 503 6.30 -20.28 13.22
CA TYR A 503 6.52 -20.35 11.77
C TYR A 503 8.02 -20.30 11.43
N PRO A 504 8.48 -21.11 10.46
CA PRO A 504 9.86 -21.06 10.01
C PRO A 504 10.17 -19.70 9.38
N TYR A 505 11.33 -19.14 9.74
CA TYR A 505 11.77 -17.83 9.24
C TYR A 505 12.24 -17.89 7.77
N ASP A 506 12.80 -19.02 7.35
CA ASP A 506 13.29 -19.23 5.98
C ASP A 506 12.35 -20.15 5.19
N PRO A 507 11.60 -19.59 4.22
CA PRO A 507 10.67 -20.36 3.41
C PRO A 507 11.31 -21.28 2.37
N ASP A 508 12.60 -21.13 2.07
CA ASP A 508 13.27 -21.98 1.08
C ASP A 508 13.78 -23.31 1.69
N GLN A 509 13.76 -23.43 3.02
CA GLN A 509 14.27 -24.59 3.76
C GLN A 509 13.18 -25.53 4.28
N HIS A 510 11.89 -25.23 4.07
CA HIS A 510 10.79 -25.96 4.69
C HIS A 510 9.70 -26.33 3.68
N ASP A 511 9.16 -27.56 3.78
CA ASP A 511 7.94 -27.94 3.09
C ASP A 511 6.72 -27.35 3.81
N PHE A 512 6.13 -26.32 3.21
CA PHE A 512 4.96 -25.62 3.75
C PHE A 512 3.65 -26.37 3.59
N THR A 513 3.63 -27.52 2.89
CA THR A 513 2.38 -28.24 2.64
C THR A 513 1.65 -28.58 3.93
N LYS A 514 2.37 -29.12 4.92
CA LYS A 514 1.80 -29.46 6.23
C LYS A 514 1.33 -28.23 7.01
N ILE A 515 2.10 -27.15 6.97
CA ILE A 515 1.74 -25.89 7.65
C ILE A 515 0.49 -25.29 7.02
N ASP A 516 0.39 -25.30 5.69
CA ASP A 516 -0.80 -24.83 4.97
C ASP A 516 -2.03 -25.72 5.28
N ASP A 517 -1.87 -27.03 5.47
CA ASP A 517 -2.94 -27.93 5.93
C ASP A 517 -3.41 -27.56 7.34
N GLU A 518 -2.47 -27.36 8.27
CA GLU A 518 -2.77 -26.97 9.66
C GLU A 518 -3.43 -25.57 9.74
N ASP A 519 -2.96 -24.61 8.94
CA ASP A 519 -3.55 -23.27 8.82
C ASP A 519 -4.98 -23.35 8.27
N ALA A 520 -5.22 -24.20 7.26
CA ALA A 520 -6.57 -24.41 6.72
C ALA A 520 -7.49 -25.07 7.74
N ASP A 521 -7.04 -26.09 8.47
CA ASP A 521 -7.81 -26.72 9.55
C ASP A 521 -8.14 -25.72 10.67
N SER A 522 -7.19 -24.87 11.04
CA SER A 522 -7.41 -23.77 12.00
C SER A 522 -8.49 -22.80 11.49
N LEU A 523 -8.41 -22.39 10.21
CA LEU A 523 -9.43 -21.55 9.57
C LEU A 523 -10.81 -22.20 9.63
N TYR A 524 -10.93 -23.48 9.26
CA TYR A 524 -12.21 -24.21 9.31
C TYR A 524 -12.76 -24.32 10.73
N ASN A 525 -11.91 -24.60 11.72
CA ASN A 525 -12.32 -24.68 13.12
C ASN A 525 -12.82 -23.34 13.66
N LYS A 526 -12.20 -22.20 13.27
CA LYS A 526 -12.69 -20.86 13.63
C LYS A 526 -14.04 -20.56 13.00
N LEU A 527 -14.21 -20.90 11.71
CA LEU A 527 -15.49 -20.72 11.02
C LEU A 527 -16.61 -21.53 11.71
N GLU A 528 -16.37 -22.81 11.94
CA GLU A 528 -17.36 -23.76 12.50
C GLU A 528 -17.68 -23.46 13.97
N GLY A 529 -16.66 -23.26 14.81
CA GLY A 529 -16.83 -23.19 16.26
C GLY A 529 -17.06 -21.80 16.86
N ALA A 530 -16.78 -20.73 16.10
CA ALA A 530 -16.85 -19.37 16.61
C ALA A 530 -17.58 -18.41 15.66
N VAL A 531 -17.07 -18.20 14.45
CA VAL A 531 -17.51 -17.10 13.58
C VAL A 531 -18.95 -17.27 13.11
N ILE A 532 -19.28 -18.43 12.53
CA ILE A 532 -20.62 -18.69 11.96
C ILE A 532 -21.70 -18.75 13.05
N PRO A 533 -21.48 -19.47 14.18
CA PRO A 533 -22.44 -19.45 15.29
C PRO A 533 -22.72 -18.04 15.83
N LEU A 534 -21.69 -17.21 16.01
CA LEU A 534 -21.89 -15.82 16.46
C LEU A 534 -22.72 -15.02 15.47
N TYR A 535 -22.49 -15.15 14.17
CA TYR A 535 -23.24 -14.39 13.17
C TYR A 535 -24.73 -14.79 13.10
N TYR A 536 -25.04 -16.09 13.16
CA TYR A 536 -26.40 -16.60 12.99
C TYR A 536 -27.19 -16.72 14.29
N GLU A 537 -26.56 -17.17 15.37
CA GLU A 537 -27.23 -17.54 16.61
C GLU A 537 -27.06 -16.50 17.72
N ASN A 538 -25.93 -15.79 17.76
CA ASN A 538 -25.62 -14.81 18.79
C ASN A 538 -25.15 -13.46 18.21
N ARG A 539 -26.05 -12.83 17.44
CA ARG A 539 -25.75 -11.60 16.69
C ARG A 539 -25.33 -10.43 17.57
N ASP A 540 -25.85 -10.31 18.79
CA ASP A 540 -25.48 -9.22 19.69
C ASP A 540 -24.00 -9.27 20.04
N GLU A 541 -23.46 -10.46 20.33
CA GLU A 541 -22.03 -10.65 20.57
C GLU A 541 -21.21 -10.40 19.31
N PHE A 542 -21.69 -10.83 18.13
CA PHE A 542 -21.04 -10.48 16.87
C PHE A 542 -20.95 -8.95 16.68
N ILE A 543 -22.02 -8.20 16.97
CA ILE A 543 -22.02 -6.73 16.91
C ILE A 543 -21.07 -6.13 17.94
N HIS A 544 -20.90 -6.74 19.12
CA HIS A 544 -19.89 -6.31 20.08
C HIS A 544 -18.47 -6.46 19.53
N ILE A 545 -18.18 -7.51 18.76
CA ILE A 545 -16.90 -7.65 18.04
C ILE A 545 -16.75 -6.56 16.97
N MET A 546 -17.82 -6.25 16.22
CA MET A 546 -17.84 -5.15 15.24
C MET A 546 -17.49 -3.81 15.90
N LEU A 547 -18.12 -3.52 17.05
CA LEU A 547 -17.88 -2.31 17.84
C LEU A 547 -16.46 -2.22 18.37
N ASN A 548 -15.92 -3.33 18.89
CA ASN A 548 -14.53 -3.39 19.37
C ASN A 548 -13.52 -3.26 18.22
N SER A 549 -13.81 -3.81 17.03
CA SER A 549 -13.00 -3.60 15.84
C SER A 549 -12.91 -2.10 15.50
N ILE A 550 -14.03 -1.38 15.51
CA ILE A 550 -14.00 0.09 15.32
C ILE A 550 -13.23 0.77 16.45
N ALA A 551 -13.55 0.45 17.70
CA ALA A 551 -13.03 1.16 18.87
C ALA A 551 -11.53 0.98 19.06
N LEU A 552 -11.01 -0.23 18.90
CA LEU A 552 -9.62 -0.58 19.15
C LEU A 552 -8.78 -0.44 17.89
N ASN A 553 -9.20 -1.04 16.77
CA ASN A 553 -8.41 -0.98 15.54
C ASN A 553 -8.58 0.38 14.84
N GLY A 554 -9.80 0.91 14.75
CA GLY A 554 -10.05 2.20 14.10
C GLY A 554 -9.36 3.38 14.81
N SER A 555 -9.26 3.35 16.14
CA SER A 555 -8.60 4.42 16.91
C SER A 555 -7.08 4.39 16.84
N PHE A 556 -6.47 3.25 16.51
CA PHE A 556 -5.02 3.09 16.44
C PHE A 556 -4.47 3.08 15.00
N PHE A 557 -5.05 2.29 14.10
CA PHE A 557 -4.55 2.06 12.74
C PHE A 557 -5.01 3.11 11.74
N ASN A 558 -4.85 4.38 12.10
CA ASN A 558 -5.16 5.53 11.23
C ASN A 558 -3.89 6.29 10.81
N THR A 559 -3.96 6.91 9.63
CA THR A 559 -2.85 7.69 9.08
C THR A 559 -2.63 9.03 9.76
N HIS A 560 -3.60 9.57 10.51
CA HIS A 560 -3.39 10.76 11.35
C HIS A 560 -2.31 10.51 12.40
N ARG A 561 -2.46 9.45 13.20
CA ARG A 561 -1.43 8.99 14.16
C ARG A 561 -0.11 8.68 13.45
N MET A 562 -0.16 7.99 12.31
CA MET A 562 1.04 7.65 11.53
C MET A 562 1.83 8.89 11.13
N VAL A 563 1.17 9.88 10.54
CA VAL A 563 1.80 11.13 10.11
C VAL A 563 2.31 11.93 11.30
N GLN A 564 1.59 11.95 12.43
CA GLN A 564 2.08 12.55 13.68
C GLN A 564 3.38 11.88 14.18
N GLN A 565 3.49 10.56 14.09
CA GLN A 565 4.73 9.86 14.44
C GLN A 565 5.86 10.19 13.47
N TYR A 566 5.61 10.25 12.15
CA TYR A 566 6.61 10.74 11.19
C TYR A 566 7.05 12.18 11.51
N MET A 567 6.12 13.07 11.85
CA MET A 567 6.44 14.44 12.25
C MET A 567 7.39 14.46 13.46
N LEU A 568 7.09 13.69 14.51
CA LEU A 568 7.88 13.68 15.74
C LEU A 568 9.24 12.99 15.57
N ASN A 569 9.25 11.80 14.97
CA ASN A 569 10.41 10.92 14.96
C ASN A 569 11.36 11.24 13.80
N ALA A 570 10.81 11.61 12.63
CA ALA A 570 11.57 11.77 11.40
C ALA A 570 11.70 13.23 10.97
N TYR A 571 10.62 14.02 10.90
CA TYR A 571 10.68 15.33 10.24
C TYR A 571 11.12 16.48 11.17
N LEU A 572 10.71 16.47 12.44
CA LEU A 572 11.04 17.55 13.40
C LEU A 572 12.31 17.31 14.20
N ARG A 573 12.80 16.06 14.28
CA ARG A 573 14.05 15.70 14.97
C ARG A 573 15.22 16.59 14.52
N PHE A 574 15.19 17.01 13.26
CA PHE A 574 16.20 17.88 12.63
C PHE A 574 16.08 19.38 12.95
N ARG A 575 14.97 19.85 13.57
CA ARG A 575 14.82 21.26 13.98
C ARG A 575 15.27 21.54 15.41
N ALA A 576 15.25 20.55 16.29
CA ALA A 576 15.58 20.73 17.71
C ALA A 576 17.09 20.77 17.98
N MET A 577 17.91 20.11 17.14
CA MET A 577 19.38 20.09 17.31
C MET A 577 20.09 21.34 16.79
N GLY A 578 19.40 22.27 16.12
CA GLY A 578 19.97 23.53 15.60
C GLY A 578 19.61 24.79 16.40
N ARG A 579 19.04 24.65 17.61
CA ARG A 579 18.67 25.80 18.49
C ARG A 579 19.36 25.78 19.85
N PHE A 580 20.35 24.91 20.04
CA PHE A 580 21.18 24.82 21.24
C PHE A 580 22.68 24.92 20.91
N GLU A 581 23.03 25.76 19.94
CA GLU A 581 24.40 26.25 19.74
C GLU A 581 24.41 27.78 19.75
#